data_AF-A0A537N6A2-F1
#
_entry.id   AF-A0A537N6A2-F1
#
_cell.length_a   1.000
_cell.length_b   1.000
_cell.length_c   1.000
_cell.angle_alpha   90.00
_cell.angle_beta   90.00
_cell.angle_gamma   90.00
#
_symmetry.space_group_name_H-M   'P 1'
#
loop_
_entity.id
_entity.type
_entity.pdbx_description
1 polymer ?
#
loop_
_entity_poly.entity_id
_entity_poly.type
_entity_poly.pdbx_seq_one_letter_code
_entity_poly.pdbx_strand_id
1 'polypeptide(L)'
;MQRIHDWMAAHPDEAPQVRASNRSYVFFRITGLTNEGEPIGAQGIPLTPGRSIAVDKLHEYGTPFFIEATLPTESAKPVWPFHRLMIAQDTGSAIIGPARADLYWGAGDDAGRIAGRIRHPGRFVMLLPRTLDMVAAGREARLPIPKPKIPEPEVKKHKGGATPDVAERGEDARPARKSPRQAGRVRWRYW
;
A
#
# COMPACT_ATOMS: atom_id res chain seq x y z
N MET A 1 -13.92 -3.67 -4.01
CA MET A 1 -15.15 -3.88 -3.23
C MET A 1 -16.32 -4.37 -4.07
N GLN A 2 -16.68 -3.71 -5.18
CA GLN A 2 -17.87 -4.08 -5.97
C GLN A 2 -17.95 -5.59 -6.31
N ARG A 3 -16.86 -6.18 -6.83
CA ARG A 3 -16.83 -7.61 -7.17
C ARG A 3 -17.11 -8.55 -5.98
N ILE A 4 -16.69 -8.19 -4.78
CA ILE A 4 -16.92 -8.99 -3.57
C ILE A 4 -18.41 -8.91 -3.20
N HIS A 5 -18.99 -7.70 -3.27
CA HIS A 5 -20.40 -7.48 -3.03
C HIS A 5 -21.27 -8.25 -4.04
N ASP A 6 -20.96 -8.14 -5.33
CA ASP A 6 -21.69 -8.83 -6.40
C ASP A 6 -21.62 -10.35 -6.23
N TRP A 7 -20.46 -10.89 -5.86
CA TRP A 7 -20.30 -12.32 -5.58
C TRP A 7 -21.15 -12.76 -4.38
N MET A 8 -21.14 -12.01 -3.28
CA MET A 8 -21.95 -12.32 -2.09
C MET A 8 -23.45 -12.25 -2.36
N ALA A 9 -23.89 -11.32 -3.22
CA ALA A 9 -25.30 -11.22 -3.63
C ALA A 9 -25.73 -12.40 -4.51
N ALA A 10 -24.82 -12.91 -5.35
CA ALA A 10 -25.05 -14.08 -6.20
C ALA A 10 -24.98 -15.42 -5.44
N HIS A 11 -24.34 -15.47 -4.27
CA HIS A 11 -24.15 -16.70 -3.47
C HIS A 11 -24.65 -16.51 -2.02
N PRO A 12 -25.98 -16.35 -1.81
CA PRO A 12 -26.54 -16.02 -0.49
C PRO A 12 -26.31 -17.11 0.56
N ASP A 13 -26.18 -18.37 0.16
CA ASP A 13 -25.96 -19.51 1.06
C ASP A 13 -24.50 -19.60 1.55
N GLU A 14 -23.54 -19.20 0.73
CA GLU A 14 -22.10 -19.22 1.04
C GLU A 14 -21.63 -17.93 1.73
N ALA A 15 -22.28 -16.80 1.43
CA ALA A 15 -21.88 -15.49 1.95
C ALA A 15 -21.79 -15.41 3.49
N PRO A 16 -22.68 -16.04 4.30
CA PRO A 16 -22.53 -16.08 5.75
C PRO A 16 -21.23 -16.74 6.20
N GLN A 17 -20.85 -17.86 5.60
CA GLN A 17 -19.60 -18.57 5.93
C GLN A 17 -18.38 -17.72 5.59
N VAL A 18 -18.38 -17.06 4.44
CA VAL A 18 -17.30 -16.15 4.04
C VAL A 18 -17.20 -14.96 5.00
N ARG A 19 -18.31 -14.34 5.41
CA ARG A 19 -18.28 -13.26 6.43
C ARG A 19 -17.73 -13.75 7.76
N ALA A 20 -18.13 -14.94 8.20
CA ALA A 20 -17.68 -15.55 9.45
C ALA A 20 -16.18 -15.87 9.48
N SER A 21 -15.50 -15.92 8.33
CA SER A 21 -14.03 -16.07 8.27
C SER A 21 -13.30 -14.87 8.91
N ASN A 22 -13.90 -13.67 8.87
CA ASN A 22 -13.40 -12.53 9.62
C ASN A 22 -13.94 -12.56 11.05
N ARG A 23 -13.09 -12.93 12.00
CA ARG A 23 -13.46 -12.97 13.43
C ARG A 23 -13.63 -11.58 14.07
N SER A 24 -13.25 -10.51 13.37
CA SER A 24 -13.45 -9.15 13.84
C SER A 24 -14.92 -8.77 13.72
N TYR A 25 -15.51 -8.30 14.82
CA TYR A 25 -16.87 -7.76 14.84
C TYR A 25 -16.81 -6.31 15.34
N VAL A 26 -17.46 -5.40 14.61
CA VAL A 26 -17.46 -3.97 14.94
C VAL A 26 -18.78 -3.63 15.62
N PHE A 27 -18.70 -3.09 16.83
CA PHE A 27 -19.85 -2.53 17.54
C PHE A 27 -19.91 -1.02 17.29
N PHE A 28 -21.11 -0.52 17.08
CA PHE A 28 -21.35 0.90 16.84
C PHE A 28 -22.14 1.50 17.99
N ARG A 29 -21.90 2.79 18.25
CA ARG A 29 -22.78 3.62 19.07
C ARG A 29 -23.45 4.62 18.15
N ILE A 30 -24.77 4.75 18.25
CA ILE A 30 -25.52 5.78 17.53
C ILE A 30 -25.13 7.13 18.11
N THR A 31 -24.59 8.01 17.27
CA THR A 31 -24.31 9.40 17.60
C THR A 31 -25.36 10.29 16.95
N GLY A 32 -25.63 11.48 17.50
CA GLY A 32 -26.51 12.48 16.88
C GLY A 32 -25.90 13.15 15.64
N LEU A 33 -25.13 12.41 14.85
CA LEU A 33 -24.48 12.89 13.64
C LEU A 33 -25.55 13.11 12.57
N THR A 34 -25.62 14.33 12.05
CA THR A 34 -26.53 14.67 10.95
C THR A 34 -25.88 14.34 9.61
N ASN A 35 -26.63 14.44 8.51
CA ASN A 35 -26.10 14.17 7.16
C ASN A 35 -25.01 15.17 6.73
N GLU A 36 -24.93 16.32 7.40
CA GLU A 36 -23.93 17.37 7.17
C GLU A 36 -22.69 17.19 8.06
N GLY A 37 -22.73 16.24 9.00
CA GLY A 37 -21.64 15.98 9.93
C GLY A 37 -20.64 14.93 9.40
N GLU A 38 -19.41 15.01 9.88
CA GLU A 38 -18.34 14.07 9.54
C GLU A 38 -18.07 13.11 10.71
N PRO A 39 -17.69 11.84 10.45
CA PRO A 39 -17.38 10.87 11.48
C PRO A 39 -16.17 11.31 12.31
N ILE A 40 -16.17 10.92 13.58
CA ILE A 40 -15.04 11.13 14.48
C ILE A 40 -13.97 10.07 14.17
N GLY A 41 -12.77 10.52 13.80
CA GLY A 41 -11.61 9.64 13.59
C GLY A 41 -11.01 9.15 14.89
N ALA A 42 -10.04 8.24 14.81
CA ALA A 42 -9.34 7.71 15.99
C ALA A 42 -8.59 8.77 16.81
N GLN A 43 -8.27 9.94 16.24
CA GLN A 43 -7.75 11.08 17.00
C GLN A 43 -8.80 11.72 17.94
N GLY A 44 -10.09 11.42 17.77
CA GLY A 44 -11.17 11.99 18.58
C GLY A 44 -11.74 13.30 18.03
N ILE A 45 -11.42 13.67 16.79
CA ILE A 45 -11.95 14.85 16.11
C ILE A 45 -12.65 14.48 14.79
N PRO A 46 -13.58 15.31 14.28
CA PRO A 46 -14.22 15.07 12.99
C PRO A 46 -13.20 15.00 11.85
N LEU A 47 -13.39 14.03 10.96
CA LEU A 47 -12.60 13.93 9.75
C LEU A 47 -12.98 15.04 8.76
N THR A 48 -12.02 15.47 7.94
CA THR A 48 -12.17 16.47 6.90
C THR A 48 -12.01 15.80 5.53
N PRO A 49 -13.05 15.79 4.68
CA PRO A 49 -13.00 15.19 3.36
C PRO A 49 -11.83 15.70 2.52
N GLY A 50 -11.09 14.76 1.92
CA GLY A 50 -9.93 15.03 1.10
C GLY A 50 -8.76 15.69 1.84
N ARG A 51 -8.75 15.67 3.18
CA ARG A 51 -7.67 16.22 4.02
C ARG A 51 -7.25 15.28 5.15
N SER A 52 -8.16 14.49 5.70
CA SER A 52 -7.81 13.46 6.68
C SER A 52 -7.31 12.20 6.02
N ILE A 53 -6.37 11.53 6.68
CA ILE A 53 -5.93 10.19 6.33
C ILE A 53 -5.91 9.27 7.54
N ALA A 54 -6.19 7.99 7.29
CA ALA A 54 -5.85 6.92 8.22
C ALA A 54 -4.42 6.45 7.95
N VAL A 55 -3.64 6.28 9.01
CA VAL A 55 -2.23 5.86 8.95
C VAL A 55 -1.97 4.67 9.87
N ASP A 56 -0.79 4.06 9.75
CA ASP A 56 -0.32 3.09 10.74
C ASP A 56 -0.11 3.79 12.09
N LYS A 57 -0.36 3.08 13.19
CA LYS A 57 -0.17 3.51 14.58
C LYS A 57 1.27 3.90 14.91
N LEU A 58 2.23 3.58 14.04
CA LEU A 58 3.59 4.09 14.16
C LEU A 58 3.71 5.61 13.98
N HIS A 59 2.70 6.25 13.37
CA HIS A 59 2.65 7.68 13.16
C HIS A 59 1.82 8.37 14.24
N GLU A 60 2.27 9.54 14.69
CA GLU A 60 1.54 10.34 15.67
C GLU A 60 0.34 11.04 15.01
N TYR A 61 -0.79 11.09 15.70
CA TYR A 61 -1.94 11.85 15.22
C TYR A 61 -1.63 13.35 15.11
N GLY A 62 -2.29 14.02 14.17
CA GLY A 62 -2.03 15.41 13.81
C GLY A 62 -0.81 15.60 12.91
N THR A 63 0.02 14.58 12.68
CA THR A 63 1.20 14.68 11.80
C THR A 63 0.76 15.06 10.38
N PRO A 64 1.32 16.14 9.79
CA PRO A 64 1.04 16.51 8.41
C PRO A 64 1.85 15.65 7.42
N PHE A 65 1.18 15.17 6.38
CA PHE A 65 1.78 14.39 5.30
C PHE A 65 1.47 15.05 3.96
N PHE A 66 2.50 15.28 3.14
CA PHE A 66 2.32 15.63 1.75
C PHE A 66 2.31 14.34 0.91
N ILE A 67 1.15 14.07 0.30
CA ILE A 67 0.93 12.90 -0.55
C ILE A 67 1.02 13.33 -2.00
N GLU A 68 1.87 12.65 -2.75
CA GLU A 68 1.89 12.73 -4.21
C GLU A 68 1.55 11.37 -4.80
N ALA A 69 0.47 11.31 -5.55
CA ALA A 69 0.05 10.10 -6.22
C ALA A 69 -0.59 10.46 -7.56
N THR A 70 -0.81 9.47 -8.40
CA THR A 70 -1.70 9.61 -9.55
C THR A 70 -2.97 8.83 -9.18
N LEU A 71 -4.09 9.53 -8.97
CA LEU A 71 -5.35 8.94 -8.50
C LEU A 71 -6.50 9.13 -9.51
N PRO A 72 -7.44 8.18 -9.61
CA PRO A 72 -8.63 8.30 -10.45
C PRO A 72 -9.75 9.06 -9.71
N THR A 73 -9.56 10.36 -9.46
CA THR A 73 -10.46 11.18 -8.62
C THR A 73 -11.70 11.69 -9.35
N GLU A 74 -11.61 12.02 -10.63
CA GLU A 74 -12.71 12.67 -11.36
C GLU A 74 -13.53 11.71 -12.24
N SER A 75 -12.93 10.63 -12.77
CA SER A 75 -13.63 9.70 -13.67
C SER A 75 -12.86 8.37 -13.82
N ALA A 76 -13.43 7.42 -14.56
CA ALA A 76 -12.82 6.10 -14.82
C ALA A 76 -11.48 6.18 -15.59
N LYS A 77 -11.20 7.31 -16.28
CA LYS A 77 -9.92 7.75 -16.86
C LYS A 77 -10.01 9.27 -17.17
N PRO A 78 -8.97 10.10 -16.98
CA PRO A 78 -7.59 9.78 -16.70
C PRO A 78 -7.24 9.87 -15.21
N VAL A 79 -6.09 9.29 -14.87
CA VAL A 79 -5.50 9.34 -13.54
C VAL A 79 -4.89 10.74 -13.38
N TRP A 80 -5.36 11.51 -12.41
CA TRP A 80 -4.94 12.90 -12.22
C TRP A 80 -3.80 12.99 -11.18
N PRO A 81 -2.87 13.95 -11.32
CA PRO A 81 -1.90 14.24 -10.28
C PRO A 81 -2.64 14.67 -9.01
N PHE A 82 -2.48 13.87 -7.95
CA PHE A 82 -2.98 14.17 -6.63
C PHE A 82 -1.79 14.58 -5.77
N HIS A 83 -1.61 15.89 -5.58
CA HIS A 83 -0.57 16.45 -4.72
C HIS A 83 -1.24 17.24 -3.61
N ARG A 84 -1.27 16.70 -2.39
CA ARG A 84 -2.04 17.31 -1.31
C ARG A 84 -1.39 17.14 0.04
N LEU A 85 -1.41 18.21 0.82
CA LEU A 85 -1.14 18.17 2.26
C LEU A 85 -2.37 17.64 2.99
N MET A 86 -2.16 16.57 3.75
CA MET A 86 -3.16 15.83 4.50
C MET A 86 -2.70 15.65 5.94
N ILE A 87 -3.62 15.33 6.85
CA ILE A 87 -3.36 15.20 8.29
C ILE A 87 -3.71 13.79 8.73
N ALA A 88 -2.80 13.14 9.48
CA ALA A 88 -3.08 11.87 10.14
C ALA A 88 -4.07 12.06 11.28
N GLN A 89 -5.34 11.71 11.08
CA GLN A 89 -6.41 11.92 12.07
C GLN A 89 -7.15 10.63 12.41
N ASP A 90 -6.75 9.51 11.79
CA ASP A 90 -7.38 8.22 11.97
C ASP A 90 -6.35 7.08 11.88
N THR A 91 -6.74 5.88 12.33
CA THR A 91 -5.98 4.63 12.14
C THR A 91 -6.90 3.50 11.73
N GLY A 92 -6.37 2.52 10.99
CA GLY A 92 -7.11 1.33 10.60
C GLY A 92 -6.28 0.07 10.77
N SER A 93 -6.92 -1.04 11.16
CA SER A 93 -6.22 -2.32 11.39
C SER A 93 -5.53 -2.88 10.15
N ALA A 94 -6.03 -2.54 8.95
CA ALA A 94 -5.44 -2.92 7.67
C ALA A 94 -4.40 -1.92 7.13
N ILE A 95 -4.20 -0.79 7.83
CA ILE A 95 -3.30 0.29 7.40
C ILE A 95 -1.96 0.08 8.11
N ILE A 96 -1.13 -0.77 7.53
CA ILE A 96 0.16 -1.19 8.11
C ILE A 96 1.32 -0.79 7.18
N GLY A 97 2.34 -0.17 7.75
CA GLY A 97 3.58 0.23 7.11
C GLY A 97 3.85 1.75 7.16
N PRO A 98 5.13 2.16 7.11
CA PRO A 98 5.54 3.56 7.29
C PRO A 98 5.11 4.49 6.14
N ALA A 99 4.83 3.96 4.96
CA ALA A 99 4.40 4.71 3.79
C ALA A 99 3.08 4.15 3.24
N ARG A 100 2.10 3.95 4.14
CA ARG A 100 0.75 3.49 3.83
C ARG A 100 -0.24 4.47 4.45
N ALA A 101 -1.19 4.92 3.65
CA ALA A 101 -2.31 5.74 4.10
C ALA A 101 -3.60 5.30 3.40
N ASP A 102 -4.71 5.51 4.09
CA ASP A 102 -6.05 5.51 3.50
C ASP A 102 -6.58 6.94 3.46
N LEU A 103 -7.17 7.34 2.34
CA LEU A 103 -7.62 8.71 2.13
C LEU A 103 -9.09 8.83 2.47
N TYR A 104 -9.42 9.73 3.39
CA TYR A 104 -10.81 10.04 3.68
C TYR A 104 -11.39 10.96 2.60
N TRP A 105 -12.42 10.51 1.88
CA TRP A 105 -13.05 11.28 0.78
C TRP A 105 -14.38 11.94 1.17
N GLY A 106 -14.82 11.79 2.42
CA GLY A 106 -16.14 12.19 2.88
C GLY A 106 -17.13 11.02 2.92
N ALA A 107 -18.38 11.35 3.22
CA ALA A 107 -19.49 10.41 3.23
C ALA A 107 -20.28 10.42 1.91
N GLY A 108 -21.10 9.38 1.72
CA GLY A 108 -22.00 9.25 0.56
C GLY A 108 -21.45 8.42 -0.61
N ASP A 109 -22.32 8.17 -1.58
CA ASP A 109 -22.07 7.20 -2.66
C ASP A 109 -20.90 7.59 -3.56
N ASP A 110 -20.74 8.88 -3.85
CA ASP A 110 -19.62 9.36 -4.66
C ASP A 110 -18.26 9.17 -3.99
N ALA A 111 -18.19 9.44 -2.68
CA ALA A 111 -16.99 9.20 -1.89
C ALA A 111 -16.65 7.70 -1.87
N GLY A 112 -17.64 6.83 -1.66
CA GLY A 112 -17.47 5.38 -1.71
C GLY A 112 -16.99 4.88 -3.08
N ARG A 113 -17.53 5.44 -4.17
CA ARG A 113 -17.13 5.12 -5.55
C ARG A 113 -15.68 5.51 -5.85
N ILE A 114 -15.23 6.66 -5.37
CA ILE A 114 -13.83 7.10 -5.52
C ILE A 114 -12.90 6.23 -4.67
N ALA A 115 -13.21 6.09 -3.37
CA ALA A 115 -12.41 5.32 -2.42
C ALA A 115 -12.22 3.87 -2.88
N GLY A 116 -13.28 3.21 -3.35
CA GLY A 116 -13.24 1.82 -3.81
C GLY A 116 -12.35 1.56 -5.03
N ARG A 117 -11.92 2.60 -5.75
CA ARG A 117 -11.01 2.52 -6.91
C ARG A 117 -9.55 2.78 -6.52
N ILE A 118 -9.28 3.31 -5.33
CA ILE A 118 -7.95 3.75 -4.95
C ILE A 118 -7.13 2.57 -4.42
N ARG A 119 -6.18 2.12 -5.25
CA ARG A 119 -5.12 1.19 -4.85
C ARG A 119 -3.86 1.52 -5.65
N HIS A 120 -3.28 2.68 -5.35
CA HIS A 120 -2.22 3.27 -6.17
C HIS A 120 -0.95 3.50 -5.35
N PRO A 121 0.23 3.40 -5.99
CA PRO A 121 1.47 3.87 -5.38
C PRO A 121 1.46 5.40 -5.29
N GLY A 122 2.15 5.92 -4.28
CA GLY A 122 2.36 7.36 -4.09
C GLY A 122 3.62 7.62 -3.27
N ARG A 123 4.12 8.85 -3.35
CA ARG A 123 5.17 9.38 -2.47
C ARG A 123 4.50 9.93 -1.21
N PHE A 124 5.07 9.56 -0.07
CA PHE A 124 4.56 9.89 1.26
C PHE A 124 5.63 10.70 1.99
N VAL A 125 5.43 12.01 2.10
CA VAL A 125 6.40 12.92 2.73
C VAL A 125 5.84 13.38 4.06
N MET A 126 6.47 12.94 5.15
CA MET A 126 6.13 13.39 6.51
C MET A 126 6.73 14.79 6.74
N LEU A 127 5.91 15.71 7.24
CA LEU A 127 6.37 17.03 7.67
C LEU A 127 6.48 17.05 9.19
N LEU A 128 7.64 17.48 9.68
CA LEU A 128 7.93 17.53 11.10
C LEU A 128 8.18 18.96 11.55
N PRO A 129 7.79 19.31 12.79
CA PRO A 129 8.19 20.56 13.40
C PRO A 129 9.70 20.76 13.33
N ARG A 130 10.15 21.97 12.99
CA ARG A 130 11.59 22.30 12.88
C ARG A 130 12.36 22.10 14.18
N THR A 131 11.67 22.11 15.32
CA THR A 131 12.24 21.88 16.65
C THR A 131 12.63 20.42 16.87
N LEU A 132 12.15 19.48 16.04
CA LEU A 132 12.59 18.09 16.06
C LEU A 132 13.83 17.96 15.19
N ASP A 133 14.99 17.77 15.83
CA ASP A 133 16.21 17.40 15.12
C ASP A 133 16.20 15.90 14.80
N MET A 134 15.80 15.59 13.57
CA MET A 134 15.74 14.22 13.05
C MET A 134 17.11 13.55 12.92
N VAL A 135 18.18 14.33 12.76
CA VAL A 135 19.55 13.77 12.68
C VAL A 135 19.99 13.37 14.07
N ALA A 136 19.74 14.20 15.09
CA ALA A 136 19.97 13.84 16.47
C ALA A 136 19.12 12.63 16.89
N ALA A 137 17.80 12.67 16.64
CA ALA A 137 16.89 11.57 16.98
C ALA A 137 17.25 10.25 16.26
N GLY A 138 17.69 10.34 15.00
CA GLY A 138 18.10 9.19 14.19
C GLY A 138 19.42 8.55 14.64
N ARG A 139 20.30 9.26 15.38
CA ARG A 139 21.53 8.68 15.94
C ARG A 139 21.25 7.64 17.02
N GLU A 140 20.18 7.83 17.77
CA GLU A 140 19.79 6.95 18.88
C GLU A 140 18.71 5.93 18.48
N ALA A 141 18.09 6.12 17.31
CA ALA A 141 17.05 5.24 16.81
C ALA A 141 17.60 3.84 16.55
N ARG A 142 17.10 2.85 17.29
CA ARG A 142 17.37 1.42 17.02
C ARG A 142 16.74 1.05 15.69
N LEU A 143 17.58 0.92 14.65
CA LEU A 143 17.10 0.48 13.34
C LEU A 143 16.54 -0.95 13.44
N PRO A 144 15.46 -1.25 12.71
CA PRO A 144 14.94 -2.61 12.62
C PRO A 144 16.01 -3.54 12.06
N ILE A 145 16.07 -4.76 12.60
CA ILE A 145 17.06 -5.77 12.22
C ILE A 145 16.97 -6.01 10.70
N PRO A 146 18.08 -5.98 9.95
CA PRO A 146 18.08 -6.28 8.53
C PRO A 146 17.38 -7.61 8.26
N LYS A 147 16.47 -7.65 7.26
CA LYS A 147 15.80 -8.90 6.89
C LYS A 147 16.86 -9.98 6.61
N PRO A 148 16.76 -11.17 7.22
CA PRO A 148 17.72 -12.24 6.98
C PRO A 148 17.69 -12.62 5.49
N LYS A 149 18.88 -12.79 4.90
CA LYS A 149 19.00 -13.33 3.54
C LYS A 149 18.56 -14.78 3.58
N ILE A 150 17.36 -15.07 3.06
CA ILE A 150 16.94 -16.44 2.81
C ILE A 150 17.87 -16.98 1.72
N PRO A 151 18.60 -18.09 1.95
CA PRO A 151 19.40 -18.71 0.91
C PRO A 151 18.50 -19.05 -0.28
N GLU A 152 18.87 -18.58 -1.48
CA GLU A 152 18.21 -19.03 -2.71
C GLU A 152 18.38 -20.55 -2.80
N PRO A 153 17.31 -21.33 -2.99
CA PRO A 153 17.44 -22.77 -3.11
C PRO A 153 18.30 -23.09 -4.32
N GLU A 154 19.40 -23.81 -4.12
CA GLU A 154 20.22 -24.35 -5.20
C GLU A 154 19.37 -25.29 -6.05
N VAL A 155 18.93 -24.81 -7.22
CA VAL A 155 18.32 -25.66 -8.23
C VAL A 155 19.43 -26.53 -8.82
N LYS A 156 19.61 -27.73 -8.28
CA LYS A 156 20.42 -28.78 -8.92
C LYS A 156 19.79 -29.11 -10.27
N LYS A 157 20.38 -28.58 -11.35
CA LYS A 157 20.08 -29.03 -12.71
C LYS A 157 20.46 -30.50 -12.81
N HIS A 158 19.46 -31.38 -12.88
CA HIS A 158 19.67 -32.74 -13.36
C HIS A 158 20.20 -32.66 -14.80
N LYS A 159 21.43 -33.10 -15.01
CA LYS A 159 21.98 -33.34 -16.35
C LYS A 159 21.24 -34.55 -16.93
N GLY A 160 20.21 -34.28 -17.74
CA GLY A 160 19.68 -35.23 -18.70
C GLY A 160 20.72 -35.50 -19.78
N GLY A 161 20.80 -36.76 -20.20
CA GLY A 161 21.93 -37.34 -20.91
C GLY A 161 22.08 -36.97 -22.38
N ALA A 162 23.31 -37.25 -22.83
CA ALA A 162 23.76 -37.57 -24.19
C ALA A 162 23.46 -36.58 -25.32
N THR A 163 24.52 -35.90 -25.76
CA THR A 163 24.72 -35.53 -27.18
C THR A 163 25.89 -36.35 -27.73
N PRO A 164 25.79 -36.95 -28.93
CA PRO A 164 26.93 -37.57 -29.58
C PRO A 164 27.82 -36.50 -30.24
N ASP A 165 29.09 -36.84 -30.29
CA ASP A 165 30.21 -36.14 -30.94
C ASP A 165 29.94 -35.82 -32.42
N VAL A 166 30.23 -34.59 -32.85
CA VAL A 166 30.77 -34.28 -34.18
C VAL A 166 31.77 -33.12 -34.07
N ALA A 167 32.89 -33.30 -34.76
CA ALA A 167 34.18 -32.62 -34.65
C ALA A 167 34.26 -31.17 -35.19
N GLU A 168 35.18 -30.43 -34.56
CA GLU A 168 36.13 -29.40 -35.04
C GLU A 168 35.79 -28.45 -36.20
N ARG A 169 35.88 -27.13 -35.93
CA ARG A 169 36.99 -26.23 -36.37
C ARG A 169 36.70 -24.74 -36.08
N GLY A 170 37.74 -23.98 -35.73
CA GLY A 170 37.86 -22.56 -36.09
C GLY A 170 37.91 -21.55 -34.93
N GLU A 171 39.10 -20.98 -34.71
CA GLU A 171 39.44 -19.84 -33.86
C GLU A 171 38.64 -18.56 -34.18
N ASP A 172 38.28 -17.77 -33.16
CA ASP A 172 38.87 -16.43 -32.94
C ASP A 172 38.24 -15.70 -31.73
N ALA A 173 39.11 -15.10 -30.92
CA ALA A 173 38.77 -14.42 -29.67
C ALA A 173 38.64 -12.89 -29.84
N ARG A 174 37.54 -12.29 -29.36
CA ARG A 174 37.47 -10.86 -28.93
C ARG A 174 36.51 -10.68 -27.75
N PRO A 175 36.84 -9.92 -26.70
CA PRO A 175 36.02 -9.82 -25.50
C PRO A 175 34.92 -8.75 -25.64
N ALA A 176 33.67 -9.11 -25.35
CA ALA A 176 32.55 -8.16 -25.26
C ALA A 176 32.50 -7.49 -23.88
N ARG A 177 32.35 -6.15 -23.90
CA ARG A 177 32.24 -5.25 -22.74
C ARG A 177 31.06 -5.61 -21.83
N LYS A 178 31.29 -5.56 -20.52
CA LYS A 178 30.25 -5.65 -19.47
C LYS A 178 29.31 -4.45 -19.54
N SER A 179 28.00 -4.67 -19.70
CA SER A 179 26.97 -3.67 -19.43
C SER A 179 26.62 -3.65 -17.94
N PRO A 180 26.31 -2.49 -17.33
CA PRO A 180 25.91 -2.44 -15.92
C PRO A 180 24.52 -3.04 -15.74
N ARG A 181 24.38 -3.84 -14.67
CA ARG A 181 23.16 -4.50 -14.23
C ARG A 181 21.99 -3.51 -14.13
N GLN A 182 20.92 -3.75 -14.88
CA GLN A 182 19.60 -3.16 -14.60
C GLN A 182 19.16 -3.61 -13.20
N ALA A 183 18.88 -2.63 -12.34
CA ALA A 183 18.25 -2.87 -11.04
C ALA A 183 16.87 -3.52 -11.25
N GLY A 184 16.71 -4.72 -10.67
CA GLY A 184 15.51 -5.53 -10.81
C GLY A 184 14.25 -4.80 -10.35
N ARG A 185 13.26 -4.75 -11.23
CA ARG A 185 11.92 -4.25 -10.95
C ARG A 185 11.19 -5.28 -10.09
N VAL A 186 11.05 -5.02 -8.79
CA VAL A 186 10.30 -5.91 -7.88
C VAL A 186 8.80 -5.76 -8.17
N ARG A 187 8.22 -6.79 -8.77
CA ARG A 187 6.79 -6.89 -9.09
C ARG A 187 6.08 -7.57 -7.92
N TRP A 188 5.38 -6.79 -7.09
CA TRP A 188 4.49 -7.35 -6.09
C TRP A 188 3.17 -7.76 -6.76
N ARG A 189 2.78 -9.03 -6.61
CA ARG A 189 1.41 -9.49 -6.84
C ARG A 189 0.65 -9.36 -5.53
N TYR A 190 -0.55 -8.81 -5.60
CA TYR A 190 -1.55 -8.99 -4.56
C TYR A 190 -2.90 -9.22 -5.21
N TRP A 191 -3.64 -10.17 -4.64
CA TRP A 191 -5.07 -10.40 -4.87
C TRP A 191 -5.87 -9.12 -4.61
#